data_AF-F4Y220-F1
#
_entry.id   AF-F4Y220-F1
#
_cell.length_a   1.000
_cell.length_b   1.000
_cell.length_c   1.000
_cell.angle_alpha   90.00
_cell.angle_beta   90.00
_cell.angle_gamma   90.00
#
_symmetry.space_group_name_H-M   'P 1'
#
loop_
_entity.id
_entity.type
_entity.pdbx_description
1 polymer ?
#
loop_
_entity_poly.entity_id
_entity_poly.type
_entity_poly.pdbx_seq_one_letter_code
_entity_poly.pdbx_strand_id
1 'polypeptide(L)'
;MEYRAEIFFWVLSNLLPLILMGIWIKASQEAEFGLNSTEFARYFISVFFIRQFNLVWVIFEFQEQVLQGKLSPRLLQPIDPVWHHVAAHLAERFIRMPFNLGLIGLFFMLYPQAAWLPNLGNLLLGCLVVAMSFALRFLMQYTFAMFAFWTERASAIEELSFLLYLFLSGLIAPLEVFPPLVRQIAQWTPFPYLMHFPAALFIGLPVNVVGGILIILGWSLVFFLVNRWLWRKGLKHYSGMGA
;
A
#
# COMPACT_ATOMS: atom_id res chain seq x y z
N MET A 1 -25.94 -11.93 -9.56
CA MET A 1 -25.54 -10.70 -10.28
C MET A 1 -24.63 -9.83 -9.42
N GLU A 2 -24.92 -9.67 -8.13
CA GLU A 2 -24.12 -8.88 -7.16
C GLU A 2 -22.63 -9.28 -7.10
N TYR A 3 -22.31 -10.57 -6.97
CA TYR A 3 -20.91 -11.04 -6.92
C TYR A 3 -20.09 -10.72 -8.19
N ARG A 4 -20.74 -10.68 -9.36
CA ARG A 4 -20.07 -10.33 -10.63
C ARG A 4 -19.78 -8.83 -10.72
N ALA A 5 -20.68 -8.01 -10.19
CA ALA A 5 -20.48 -6.57 -10.11
C ALA A 5 -19.36 -6.22 -9.12
N GLU A 6 -19.28 -6.91 -7.97
CA GLU A 6 -18.22 -6.73 -6.97
C GLU A 6 -16.83 -7.03 -7.54
N ILE A 7 -16.67 -8.17 -8.22
CA ILE A 7 -15.42 -8.51 -8.91
C ILE A 7 -15.06 -7.45 -9.95
N PHE A 8 -16.03 -6.97 -10.72
CA PHE A 8 -15.81 -5.94 -11.72
C PHE A 8 -15.30 -4.63 -11.09
N PHE A 9 -15.96 -4.15 -10.03
CA PHE A 9 -15.52 -2.96 -9.30
C PHE A 9 -14.14 -3.14 -8.66
N TRP A 10 -13.82 -4.34 -8.20
CA TRP A 10 -12.51 -4.64 -7.64
C TRP A 10 -11.42 -4.61 -8.71
N VAL A 11 -11.67 -5.19 -9.89
CA VAL A 11 -10.75 -5.11 -11.04
C VAL A 11 -10.58 -3.66 -11.51
N LEU A 12 -11.69 -2.92 -11.67
CA LEU A 12 -11.66 -1.52 -12.08
C LEU A 12 -10.88 -0.65 -11.09
N SER A 13 -11.12 -0.86 -9.79
CA SER A 13 -10.40 -0.18 -8.72
C SER A 13 -8.91 -0.48 -8.78
N ASN A 14 -8.50 -1.70 -9.13
CA ASN A 14 -7.08 -2.07 -9.30
C ASN A 14 -6.42 -1.38 -10.50
N LEU A 15 -7.18 -1.14 -11.58
CA LEU A 15 -6.71 -0.45 -12.79
C LEU A 15 -6.66 1.07 -12.65
N LEU A 16 -7.14 1.64 -11.54
CA LEU A 16 -7.17 3.09 -11.32
C LEU A 16 -5.86 3.84 -11.66
N PRO A 17 -4.66 3.39 -11.25
CA PRO A 17 -3.40 4.06 -11.63
C PRO A 17 -3.21 4.19 -13.14
N LEU A 18 -3.69 3.20 -13.91
CA LEU A 18 -3.54 3.16 -15.36
C LEU A 18 -4.57 4.06 -16.06
N ILE A 19 -5.74 4.24 -15.46
CA ILE A 19 -6.72 5.24 -15.91
C ILE A 19 -6.14 6.65 -15.67
N LEU A 20 -5.59 6.89 -14.48
CA LEU A 20 -4.95 8.15 -14.11
C LEU A 20 -3.72 8.46 -14.96
N MET A 21 -2.97 7.44 -15.38
CA MET A 21 -1.88 7.56 -16.34
C MET A 21 -2.33 8.29 -17.60
N GLY A 22 -3.42 7.86 -18.23
CA GLY A 22 -3.95 8.49 -19.44
C GLY A 22 -4.38 9.94 -19.21
N ILE A 23 -5.00 10.22 -18.05
CA ILE A 23 -5.43 11.57 -17.65
C ILE A 23 -4.21 12.49 -17.52
N TRP A 24 -3.17 12.07 -16.80
CA TRP A 24 -1.98 12.88 -16.56
C TRP A 24 -1.09 13.05 -17.79
N ILE A 25 -0.99 12.02 -18.65
CA ILE A 25 -0.34 12.16 -19.96
C ILE A 25 -1.02 13.28 -20.76
N LYS A 26 -2.35 13.24 -20.86
CA LYS A 26 -3.08 14.28 -21.60
C LYS A 26 -2.92 15.66 -20.95
N ALA A 27 -3.07 15.76 -19.63
CA ALA A 27 -2.89 17.01 -18.90
C ALA A 27 -1.50 17.62 -19.15
N SER A 28 -0.44 16.80 -19.18
CA SER A 28 0.94 17.25 -19.42
C SER A 28 1.21 17.80 -20.82
N GLN A 29 0.29 17.59 -21.76
CA GLN A 29 0.37 18.19 -23.10
C GLN A 29 -0.26 19.59 -23.14
N GLU A 30 -1.18 19.87 -22.22
CA GLU A 30 -1.94 21.14 -22.16
C GLU A 30 -1.32 22.13 -21.16
N ALA A 31 -0.57 21.65 -20.16
CA ALA A 31 0.08 22.47 -19.14
C ALA A 31 1.45 21.91 -18.74
N GLU A 32 2.36 22.81 -18.33
CA GLU A 32 3.65 22.42 -17.76
C GLU A 32 3.47 21.97 -16.32
N PHE A 33 3.74 20.68 -16.09
CA PHE A 33 3.88 20.09 -14.77
C PHE A 33 5.34 19.75 -14.52
N GLY A 34 5.71 19.46 -13.27
CA GLY A 34 7.06 19.02 -12.91
C GLY A 34 7.49 17.67 -13.52
N LEU A 35 6.65 17.03 -14.34
CA LEU A 35 6.90 15.78 -15.06
C LEU A 35 6.38 15.88 -16.50
N ASN A 36 7.08 15.28 -17.45
CA ASN A 36 6.63 15.15 -18.84
C ASN A 36 5.72 13.92 -19.06
N SER A 37 5.11 13.80 -20.24
CA SER A 37 4.18 12.70 -20.56
C SER A 37 4.79 11.31 -20.37
N THR A 38 6.05 11.12 -20.75
CA THR A 38 6.76 9.84 -20.60
C THR A 38 7.02 9.53 -19.13
N GLU A 39 7.40 10.53 -18.33
CA GLU A 39 7.61 10.38 -16.88
C GLU A 39 6.31 10.05 -16.15
N PHE A 40 5.19 10.67 -16.52
CA PHE A 40 3.87 10.29 -15.99
C PHE A 40 3.53 8.83 -16.33
N ALA A 41 3.75 8.40 -17.57
CA ALA A 41 3.52 7.01 -17.98
C ALA A 41 4.32 6.04 -17.10
N ARG A 42 5.63 6.30 -16.96
CA ARG A 42 6.53 5.49 -16.14
C ARG A 42 6.12 5.48 -14.67
N TYR A 43 5.79 6.65 -14.13
CA TYR A 43 5.36 6.81 -12.74
C TYR A 43 4.13 5.95 -12.45
N PHE A 44 3.07 6.05 -13.25
CA PHE A 44 1.82 5.34 -12.98
C PHE A 44 1.93 3.83 -13.24
N ILE A 45 2.80 3.39 -14.16
CA ILE A 45 3.16 1.97 -14.30
C ILE A 45 3.86 1.48 -13.03
N SER A 46 4.80 2.26 -12.48
CA SER A 46 5.45 1.93 -11.19
C SER A 46 4.44 1.89 -10.05
N VAL A 47 3.56 2.89 -9.92
CA VAL A 47 2.47 2.93 -8.93
C VAL A 47 1.59 1.69 -9.04
N PHE A 48 1.20 1.31 -10.27
CA PHE A 48 0.41 0.11 -10.51
C PHE A 48 1.12 -1.15 -9.97
N PHE A 49 2.41 -1.30 -10.26
CA PHE A 49 3.21 -2.43 -9.79
C PHE A 49 3.37 -2.44 -8.26
N ILE A 50 3.78 -1.32 -7.67
CA ILE A 50 3.99 -1.18 -6.22
C ILE A 50 2.71 -1.46 -5.45
N ARG A 51 1.57 -1.05 -5.98
CA ARG A 51 0.26 -1.32 -5.40
C ARG A 51 -0.01 -2.80 -5.23
N GLN A 52 0.43 -3.65 -6.17
CA GLN A 52 0.21 -5.10 -6.08
C GLN A 52 0.85 -5.72 -4.83
N PHE A 53 1.92 -5.12 -4.31
CA PHE A 53 2.56 -5.55 -3.06
C PHE A 53 1.86 -4.97 -1.83
N ASN A 54 1.40 -3.72 -1.91
CA ASN A 54 0.84 -2.96 -0.79
C ASN A 54 -0.66 -3.22 -0.53
N LEU A 55 -1.34 -4.06 -1.32
CA LEU A 55 -2.75 -4.43 -1.08
C LEU A 55 -2.89 -5.39 0.10
N VAL A 56 -3.01 -4.84 1.31
CA VAL A 56 -3.25 -5.61 2.55
C VAL A 56 -4.74 -5.54 2.89
N TRP A 57 -5.30 -6.61 3.47
CA TRP A 57 -6.69 -6.65 3.96
C TRP A 57 -6.82 -7.39 5.31
N VAL A 58 -5.73 -7.45 6.07
CA VAL A 58 -5.66 -8.10 7.39
C VAL A 58 -6.73 -7.59 8.35
N ILE A 59 -7.18 -6.34 8.19
CA ILE A 59 -8.21 -5.74 9.05
C ILE A 59 -9.53 -6.51 9.03
N PHE A 60 -9.98 -6.95 7.85
CA PHE A 60 -11.24 -7.67 7.72
C PHE A 60 -11.12 -9.08 8.31
N GLU A 61 -10.02 -9.78 7.99
CA GLU A 61 -9.75 -11.13 8.51
C GLU A 61 -9.64 -11.14 10.04
N PHE A 62 -8.92 -10.16 10.60
CA PHE A 62 -8.70 -10.08 12.03
C PHE A 62 -9.97 -9.63 12.77
N GLN A 63 -10.73 -8.68 12.20
CA GLN A 63 -12.03 -8.29 12.74
C GLN A 63 -12.97 -9.50 12.82
N GLU A 64 -13.08 -10.28 11.75
CA GLU A 64 -13.88 -11.51 11.75
C GLU A 64 -13.39 -12.50 12.83
N GLN A 65 -12.07 -12.66 13.00
CA GLN A 65 -11.51 -13.58 13.98
C GLN A 65 -11.80 -13.19 15.42
N VAL A 66 -11.76 -11.89 15.73
CA VAL A 66 -12.09 -11.40 17.07
C VAL A 66 -13.59 -11.60 17.33
N LEU A 67 -14.45 -11.13 16.41
CA LEU A 67 -15.90 -11.15 16.60
C LEU A 67 -16.50 -12.56 16.64
N GLN A 68 -15.92 -13.50 15.88
CA GLN A 68 -16.41 -14.88 15.82
C GLN A 68 -15.66 -15.84 16.74
N GLY A 69 -14.83 -15.34 17.67
CA GLY A 69 -14.10 -16.22 18.60
C GLY A 69 -12.93 -17.01 17.98
N LYS A 70 -12.71 -16.91 16.65
CA LYS A 70 -11.67 -17.67 15.91
C LYS A 70 -10.23 -17.26 16.26
N LEU A 71 -10.05 -16.17 17.02
CA LEU A 71 -8.73 -15.78 17.54
C LEU A 71 -8.24 -16.73 18.65
N SER A 72 -9.14 -17.27 19.48
CA SER A 72 -8.82 -18.16 20.61
C SER A 72 -7.88 -19.33 20.26
N PRO A 73 -8.18 -20.17 19.23
CA PRO A 73 -7.27 -21.27 18.87
C PRO A 73 -5.91 -20.80 18.35
N ARG A 74 -5.81 -19.58 17.78
CA ARG A 74 -4.53 -19.02 17.33
C ARG A 74 -3.64 -18.58 18.49
N LEU A 75 -4.25 -18.12 19.59
CA LEU A 75 -3.51 -17.72 20.81
C LEU A 75 -2.88 -18.91 21.55
N LEU A 76 -3.35 -20.13 21.31
CA LEU A 76 -2.78 -21.35 21.89
C LEU A 76 -1.50 -21.81 21.16
N GLN A 77 -1.22 -21.26 19.98
CA GLN A 77 -0.03 -21.64 19.23
C GLN A 77 1.22 -20.94 19.79
N PRO A 78 2.41 -21.55 19.73
CA PRO A 78 3.64 -20.98 20.26
C PRO A 78 4.23 -19.86 19.36
N ILE A 79 3.40 -19.26 18.51
CA ILE A 79 3.78 -18.18 17.58
C ILE A 79 2.78 -17.04 17.68
N ASP A 80 3.25 -15.81 17.50
CA ASP A 80 2.36 -14.66 17.46
C ASP A 80 1.36 -14.79 16.28
N PRO A 81 0.04 -14.64 16.49
CA PRO A 81 -0.97 -14.77 15.44
C PRO A 81 -0.71 -13.91 14.20
N VAL A 82 0.01 -12.79 14.34
CA VAL A 82 0.38 -11.91 13.23
C VAL A 82 1.09 -12.66 12.11
N TRP A 83 1.91 -13.66 12.42
CA TRP A 83 2.72 -14.38 11.43
C TRP A 83 1.89 -15.20 10.45
N HIS A 84 0.71 -15.68 10.86
CA HIS A 84 -0.24 -16.33 9.95
C HIS A 84 -0.69 -15.36 8.86
N HIS A 85 -1.01 -14.13 9.25
CA HIS A 85 -1.43 -13.10 8.31
C HIS A 85 -0.29 -12.65 7.41
N VAL A 86 0.92 -12.46 7.97
CA VAL A 86 2.10 -12.12 7.17
C VAL A 86 2.37 -13.20 6.12
N ALA A 87 2.38 -14.47 6.51
CA ALA A 87 2.63 -15.59 5.60
C ALA A 87 1.55 -15.70 4.51
N ALA A 88 0.27 -15.57 4.87
CA ALA A 88 -0.83 -15.60 3.91
C ALA A 88 -0.71 -14.46 2.88
N HIS A 89 -0.40 -13.25 3.35
CA HIS A 89 -0.21 -12.10 2.48
C HIS A 89 0.99 -12.34 1.55
N LEU A 90 2.16 -12.71 2.08
CA LEU A 90 3.33 -13.00 1.25
C LEU A 90 3.05 -14.06 0.17
N ALA A 91 2.46 -15.19 0.55
CA ALA A 91 2.12 -16.27 -0.38
C ALA A 91 1.26 -15.79 -1.54
N GLU A 92 0.26 -14.96 -1.26
CA GLU A 92 -0.59 -14.40 -2.28
C GLU A 92 0.15 -13.49 -3.27
N ARG A 93 1.12 -12.68 -2.81
CA ARG A 93 1.92 -11.83 -3.73
C ARG A 93 2.72 -12.70 -4.68
N PHE A 94 3.32 -13.77 -4.16
CA PHE A 94 4.09 -14.71 -4.98
C PHE A 94 3.21 -15.39 -6.04
N ILE A 95 1.99 -15.81 -5.68
CA ILE A 95 1.04 -16.42 -6.63
C ILE A 95 0.58 -15.43 -7.69
N ARG A 96 0.35 -14.17 -7.33
CA ARG A 96 -0.11 -13.12 -8.28
C ARG A 96 1.03 -12.53 -9.13
N MET A 97 2.29 -12.75 -8.74
CA MET A 97 3.46 -12.13 -9.38
C MET A 97 3.56 -12.43 -10.89
N PRO A 98 3.37 -13.66 -11.40
CA PRO A 98 3.45 -13.94 -12.83
C PRO A 98 2.38 -13.18 -13.64
N PHE A 99 1.15 -13.10 -13.11
CA PHE A 99 0.06 -12.35 -13.75
C PHE A 99 0.38 -10.85 -13.81
N ASN A 100 0.88 -10.28 -12.71
CA ASN A 100 1.26 -8.88 -12.64
C ASN A 100 2.43 -8.54 -13.58
N LEU A 101 3.43 -9.43 -13.68
CA LEU A 101 4.53 -9.29 -14.64
C LEU A 101 4.04 -9.36 -16.09
N GLY A 102 3.12 -10.29 -16.40
CA GLY A 102 2.49 -10.37 -17.71
C GLY A 102 1.76 -9.09 -18.08
N LEU A 103 1.05 -8.48 -17.12
CA LEU A 103 0.34 -7.22 -17.34
C LEU A 103 1.30 -6.05 -17.56
N ILE A 104 2.42 -5.97 -16.82
CA ILE A 104 3.47 -4.97 -17.10
C ILE A 104 4.05 -5.15 -18.50
N GLY A 105 4.32 -6.40 -18.92
CA GLY A 105 4.77 -6.71 -20.27
C GLY A 105 3.79 -6.25 -21.34
N LEU A 106 2.49 -6.48 -21.13
CA LEU A 106 1.44 -5.95 -21.99
C LEU A 106 1.45 -4.42 -22.06
N PHE A 107 1.63 -3.73 -20.92
CA PHE A 107 1.70 -2.27 -20.91
C PHE A 107 2.91 -1.73 -21.68
N PHE A 108 4.08 -2.34 -21.54
CA PHE A 108 5.24 -1.93 -22.33
C PHE A 108 5.08 -2.23 -23.83
N MET A 109 4.34 -3.29 -24.19
CA MET A 109 3.98 -3.55 -25.58
C MET A 109 3.03 -2.48 -26.15
N LEU A 110 2.04 -2.03 -25.37
CA LEU A 110 1.08 -1.00 -25.77
C LEU A 110 1.67 0.42 -25.77
N TYR A 111 2.63 0.70 -24.87
CA TYR A 111 3.28 1.99 -24.70
C TYR A 111 4.82 1.85 -24.79
N PRO A 112 5.37 1.55 -25.98
CA PRO A 112 6.81 1.30 -26.14
C PRO A 112 7.67 2.51 -25.79
N GLN A 113 7.13 3.72 -25.94
CA GLN A 113 7.81 4.98 -25.60
C GLN A 113 8.01 5.15 -24.08
N ALA A 114 7.14 4.53 -23.28
CA ALA A 114 7.23 4.54 -21.83
C ALA A 114 8.17 3.47 -21.31
N ALA A 115 8.49 2.42 -22.10
CA ALA A 115 9.35 1.34 -21.68
C ALA A 115 10.71 1.87 -21.20
N TRP A 116 11.09 1.44 -20.00
CA TRP A 116 12.38 1.77 -19.41
C TRP A 116 12.81 0.63 -18.50
N LEU A 117 14.12 0.56 -18.30
CA LEU A 117 14.70 -0.29 -17.28
C LEU A 117 15.35 0.61 -16.24
N PRO A 118 14.94 0.55 -14.97
CA PRO A 118 15.64 1.25 -13.91
C PRO A 118 17.12 0.83 -13.87
N ASN A 119 18.01 1.74 -13.52
CA ASN A 119 19.40 1.40 -13.19
C ASN A 119 19.40 0.30 -12.10
N LEU A 120 20.30 -0.68 -12.19
CA LEU A 120 20.42 -1.77 -11.21
C LEU A 120 20.42 -1.28 -9.75
N GLY A 121 21.10 -0.16 -9.46
CA GLY A 121 21.08 0.43 -8.12
C GLY A 121 19.69 0.89 -7.69
N ASN A 122 18.97 1.61 -8.56
CA ASN A 122 17.60 2.06 -8.32
C ASN A 122 16.61 0.89 -8.27
N LEU A 123 16.84 -0.17 -9.05
CA LEU A 123 16.03 -1.39 -9.03
C LEU A 123 16.16 -2.10 -7.68
N LEU A 124 17.39 -2.33 -7.21
CA LEU A 124 17.64 -3.00 -5.93
C LEU A 124 17.12 -2.16 -4.74
N LEU A 125 17.40 -0.85 -4.74
CA LEU A 125 16.88 0.06 -3.72
C LEU A 125 15.36 0.15 -3.77
N GLY A 126 14.77 0.26 -4.96
CA GLY A 126 13.32 0.27 -5.15
C GLY A 126 12.65 -1.00 -4.64
N CYS A 127 13.21 -2.18 -4.93
CA CYS A 127 12.72 -3.45 -4.40
C CYS A 127 12.80 -3.52 -2.87
N LEU A 128 13.92 -3.07 -2.27
CA LEU A 128 14.07 -2.98 -0.82
C LEU A 128 13.01 -2.05 -0.22
N VAL A 129 12.84 -0.86 -0.78
CA VAL A 129 11.86 0.12 -0.32
C VAL A 129 10.44 -0.42 -0.47
N VAL A 130 10.09 -1.09 -1.57
CA VAL A 130 8.76 -1.73 -1.73
C VAL A 130 8.50 -2.77 -0.64
N ALA A 131 9.50 -3.58 -0.27
CA ALA A 131 9.37 -4.52 0.83
C ALA A 131 9.15 -3.80 2.18
N MET A 132 9.86 -2.70 2.43
CA MET A 132 9.67 -1.88 3.62
C MET A 132 8.30 -1.17 3.62
N SER A 133 7.83 -0.65 2.49
CA SER A 133 6.51 -0.06 2.29
C SER A 133 5.42 -1.07 2.60
N PHE A 134 5.56 -2.31 2.12
CA PHE A 134 4.64 -3.40 2.44
C PHE A 134 4.61 -3.69 3.95
N ALA A 135 5.78 -3.80 4.58
CA ALA A 135 5.86 -4.04 6.03
C ALA A 135 5.18 -2.91 6.82
N LEU A 136 5.41 -1.65 6.45
CA LEU A 136 4.74 -0.49 7.03
C LEU A 136 3.23 -0.54 6.81
N ARG A 137 2.76 -0.78 5.58
CA ARG A 137 1.32 -0.86 5.25
C ARG A 137 0.63 -1.98 6.01
N PHE A 138 1.28 -3.14 6.10
CA PHE A 138 0.78 -4.28 6.87
C PHE A 138 0.65 -3.92 8.34
N LEU A 139 1.70 -3.33 8.92
CA LEU A 139 1.71 -2.94 10.32
C LEU A 139 0.67 -1.87 10.63
N MET A 140 0.48 -0.88 9.75
CA MET A 140 -0.59 0.11 9.85
C MET A 140 -1.96 -0.56 9.91
N GLN A 141 -2.29 -1.41 8.93
CA GLN A 141 -3.59 -2.08 8.91
C GLN A 141 -3.78 -3.04 10.08
N TYR A 142 -2.75 -3.79 10.46
CA TYR A 142 -2.83 -4.70 11.60
C TYR A 142 -3.05 -3.92 12.90
N THR A 143 -2.45 -2.74 13.04
CA THR A 143 -2.71 -1.83 14.16
C THR A 143 -4.16 -1.34 14.18
N PHE A 144 -4.71 -0.94 13.04
CA PHE A 144 -6.12 -0.57 12.95
C PHE A 144 -7.06 -1.75 13.23
N ALA A 145 -6.66 -2.97 12.84
CA ALA A 145 -7.40 -4.18 13.14
C ALA A 145 -7.53 -4.45 14.65
N MET A 146 -6.55 -4.03 15.46
CA MET A 146 -6.63 -4.20 16.92
C MET A 146 -7.84 -3.50 17.54
N PHE A 147 -8.41 -2.48 16.90
CA PHE A 147 -9.64 -1.84 17.39
C PHE A 147 -10.85 -2.79 17.36
N ALA A 148 -10.76 -3.93 16.67
CA ALA A 148 -11.77 -4.98 16.69
C ALA A 148 -11.97 -5.58 18.09
N PHE A 149 -10.98 -5.45 18.99
CA PHE A 149 -11.16 -5.86 20.37
C PHE A 149 -12.23 -5.04 21.11
N TRP A 150 -12.48 -3.79 20.72
CA TRP A 150 -13.44 -2.90 21.40
C TRP A 150 -14.62 -2.47 20.53
N THR A 151 -14.56 -2.73 19.23
CA THR A 151 -15.54 -2.25 18.25
C THR A 151 -15.88 -3.36 17.27
N GLU A 152 -17.14 -3.43 16.85
CA GLU A 152 -17.56 -4.39 15.82
C GLU A 152 -17.17 -3.94 14.40
N ARG A 153 -16.78 -2.68 14.22
CA ARG A 153 -16.47 -2.06 12.92
C ARG A 153 -15.08 -1.43 12.90
N ALA A 154 -14.04 -2.22 13.17
CA ALA A 154 -12.66 -1.77 13.03
C ALA A 154 -12.33 -1.34 11.60
N SER A 155 -12.95 -1.97 10.60
CA SER A 155 -12.79 -1.63 9.17
C SER A 155 -13.07 -0.16 8.85
N ALA A 156 -13.96 0.50 9.60
CA ALA A 156 -14.29 1.92 9.39
C ALA A 156 -13.06 2.84 9.60
N ILE A 157 -12.12 2.44 10.46
CA ILE A 157 -10.87 3.19 10.67
C ILE A 157 -10.00 3.12 9.42
N GLU A 158 -9.95 1.95 8.77
CA GLU A 158 -9.21 1.81 7.52
C GLU A 158 -9.89 2.56 6.38
N GLU A 159 -11.23 2.61 6.32
CA GLU A 159 -11.95 3.41 5.33
C GLU A 159 -11.59 4.91 5.44
N LEU A 160 -11.49 5.44 6.66
CA LEU A 160 -11.03 6.81 6.90
C LEU A 160 -9.55 7.00 6.52
N SER A 161 -8.68 6.05 6.91
CA SER A 161 -7.25 6.09 6.57
C SER A 161 -7.02 5.99 5.05
N PHE A 162 -7.90 5.26 4.35
CA PHE A 162 -7.84 5.07 2.91
C PHE A 162 -8.04 6.37 2.15
N LEU A 163 -8.85 7.31 2.65
CA LEU A 163 -8.97 8.65 2.06
C LEU A 163 -7.63 9.39 2.08
N LEU A 164 -6.95 9.38 3.23
CA LEU A 164 -5.61 9.99 3.35
C LEU A 164 -4.61 9.30 2.44
N TYR A 165 -4.63 7.97 2.38
CA TYR A 165 -3.81 7.20 1.46
C TYR A 165 -4.09 7.59 -0.01
N LEU A 166 -5.35 7.69 -0.42
CA LEU A 166 -5.75 7.98 -1.79
C LEU A 166 -5.22 9.35 -2.27
N PHE A 167 -5.29 10.38 -1.42
CA PHE A 167 -4.84 11.72 -1.77
C PHE A 167 -3.37 12.01 -1.48
N LEU A 168 -2.78 11.43 -0.42
CA LEU A 168 -1.42 11.78 0.01
C LEU A 168 -0.35 10.78 -0.44
N SER A 169 -0.71 9.57 -0.85
CA SER A 169 0.30 8.56 -1.25
C SER A 169 0.96 8.82 -2.60
N GLY A 170 0.37 9.70 -3.41
CA GLY A 170 0.74 9.89 -4.81
C GLY A 170 0.04 8.92 -5.78
N LEU A 171 -1.01 8.23 -5.32
CA LEU A 171 -1.82 7.33 -6.15
C LEU A 171 -2.69 8.08 -7.16
N ILE A 172 -3.33 9.19 -6.76
CA ILE A 172 -4.13 10.01 -7.69
C ILE A 172 -3.25 10.86 -8.60
N ALA A 173 -2.23 11.45 -8.01
CA ALA A 173 -1.38 12.44 -8.66
C ALA A 173 0.01 12.40 -8.00
N PRO A 174 1.11 12.49 -8.77
CA PRO A 174 2.46 12.52 -8.20
C PRO A 174 2.65 13.69 -7.25
N LEU A 175 3.55 13.58 -6.28
CA LEU A 175 3.80 14.68 -5.34
C LEU A 175 4.41 15.91 -6.02
N GLU A 176 4.98 15.76 -7.21
CA GLU A 176 5.54 16.83 -8.04
C GLU A 176 4.49 17.85 -8.46
N VAL A 177 3.22 17.46 -8.54
CA VAL A 177 2.12 18.37 -8.93
C VAL A 177 1.42 19.01 -7.72
N PHE A 178 1.83 18.67 -6.50
CA PHE A 178 1.18 19.21 -5.30
C PHE A 178 1.64 20.65 -5.03
N PRO A 179 0.75 21.50 -4.48
CA PRO A 179 1.18 22.78 -3.93
C PRO A 179 2.31 22.59 -2.89
N PRO A 180 3.29 23.49 -2.81
CA PRO A 180 4.48 23.29 -1.98
C PRO A 180 4.18 22.95 -0.51
N LEU A 181 3.19 23.63 0.09
CA LEU A 181 2.78 23.38 1.47
C LEU A 181 2.20 21.96 1.66
N VAL A 182 1.33 21.53 0.74
CA VAL A 182 0.70 20.20 0.80
C VAL A 182 1.75 19.11 0.61
N ARG A 183 2.68 19.31 -0.32
CA ARG A 183 3.80 18.38 -0.54
C ARG A 183 4.66 18.23 0.72
N GLN A 184 5.02 19.34 1.37
CA GLN A 184 5.82 19.32 2.60
C GLN A 184 5.09 18.55 3.71
N ILE A 185 3.80 18.86 3.95
CA ILE A 185 3.01 18.15 4.96
C ILE A 185 2.93 16.66 4.63
N ALA A 186 2.63 16.30 3.39
CA ALA A 186 2.53 14.91 2.95
C ALA A 186 3.83 14.13 3.22
N GLN A 187 4.99 14.73 2.97
CA GLN A 187 6.30 14.12 3.19
C GLN A 187 6.61 13.79 4.65
N TRP A 188 5.92 14.40 5.63
CA TRP A 188 6.05 14.00 7.04
C TRP A 188 5.13 12.84 7.43
N THR A 189 4.16 12.49 6.59
CA THR A 189 3.22 11.37 6.80
C THR A 189 3.78 10.06 6.23
N PRO A 190 3.24 8.89 6.61
CA PRO A 190 3.71 7.62 6.06
C PRO A 190 3.25 7.39 4.61
N PHE A 191 2.21 8.08 4.14
CA PHE A 191 1.49 7.74 2.90
C PHE A 191 2.34 7.85 1.63
N PRO A 192 3.14 8.91 1.38
CA PRO A 192 3.97 8.98 0.18
C PRO A 192 4.97 7.82 0.09
N TYR A 193 5.41 7.31 1.24
CA TYR A 193 6.37 6.22 1.32
C TYR A 193 5.78 4.85 1.00
N LEU A 194 4.46 4.75 0.92
CA LEU A 194 3.78 3.52 0.50
C LEU A 194 3.70 3.37 -1.01
N MET A 195 3.81 4.47 -1.76
CA MET A 195 3.54 4.48 -3.20
C MET A 195 4.47 5.42 -3.98
N HIS A 196 4.38 6.73 -3.75
CA HIS A 196 5.16 7.72 -4.49
C HIS A 196 6.68 7.52 -4.38
N PHE A 197 7.21 7.34 -3.18
CA PHE A 197 8.65 7.23 -2.95
C PHE A 197 9.31 6.04 -3.70
N PRO A 198 8.79 4.79 -3.60
CA PRO A 198 9.31 3.70 -4.43
C PRO A 198 9.08 3.93 -5.94
N ALA A 199 7.99 4.58 -6.34
CA ALA A 199 7.74 4.88 -7.76
C ALA A 199 8.79 5.85 -8.29
N ALA A 200 9.06 6.94 -7.56
CA ALA A 200 10.07 7.94 -7.84
C ALA A 200 11.47 7.33 -7.96
N LEU A 201 11.82 6.36 -7.09
CA LEU A 201 13.07 5.60 -7.19
C LEU A 201 13.17 4.80 -8.50
N PHE A 202 12.11 4.08 -8.88
CA PHE A 202 12.12 3.29 -10.12
C PHE A 202 12.27 4.14 -11.37
N ILE A 203 11.65 5.31 -11.40
CA ILE A 203 11.75 6.22 -12.56
C ILE A 203 12.98 7.15 -12.51
N GLY A 204 13.74 7.13 -11.41
CA GLY A 204 14.99 7.88 -11.26
C GLY A 204 14.82 9.35 -10.89
N LEU A 205 13.69 9.73 -10.27
CA LEU A 205 13.50 11.09 -9.75
C LEU A 205 14.46 11.38 -8.59
N PRO A 206 14.88 12.64 -8.42
CA PRO A 206 15.74 13.04 -7.31
C PRO A 206 14.98 12.92 -5.98
N VAL A 207 15.35 11.93 -5.17
CA VAL A 207 14.75 11.69 -3.85
C VAL A 207 15.83 11.53 -2.78
N ASN A 208 15.54 12.00 -1.56
CA ASN A 208 16.39 11.76 -0.41
C ASN A 208 16.18 10.34 0.10
N VAL A 209 17.00 9.40 -0.38
CA VAL A 209 16.89 7.96 -0.06
C VAL A 209 16.98 7.72 1.45
N VAL A 210 17.99 8.30 2.10
CA VAL A 210 18.24 8.13 3.53
C VAL A 210 17.08 8.70 4.34
N GLY A 211 16.63 9.92 4.02
CA GLY A 211 15.50 10.56 4.68
C GLY A 211 14.21 9.74 4.54
N GLY A 212 13.93 9.21 3.35
CA GLY A 212 12.75 8.39 3.12
C GLY A 212 12.78 7.06 3.88
N ILE A 213 13.93 6.38 3.91
CA ILE A 213 14.12 5.16 4.71
C ILE A 213 13.93 5.46 6.21
N LEU A 214 14.50 6.56 6.72
CA LEU A 214 14.33 6.96 8.12
C LEU A 214 12.87 7.25 8.47
N ILE A 215 12.10 7.86 7.56
CA ILE A 215 10.67 8.11 7.78
C ILE A 215 9.87 6.80 7.79
N ILE A 216 10.17 5.87 6.87
CA ILE A 216 9.55 4.54 6.88
C ILE A 216 9.85 3.82 8.19
N LEU A 217 11.11 3.82 8.65
CA LEU A 217 11.51 3.20 9.91
C LEU A 217 10.88 3.88 11.13
N GLY A 218 10.83 5.22 11.14
CA GLY A 218 10.22 6.00 12.21
C GLY A 218 8.73 5.70 12.36
N TRP A 219 7.97 5.73 11.26
CA TRP A 219 6.55 5.35 11.28
C TRP A 219 6.35 3.87 11.58
N SER A 220 7.20 2.97 11.07
CA SER A 220 7.14 1.55 11.41
C SER A 220 7.33 1.33 12.91
N LEU A 221 8.27 2.04 13.55
CA LEU A 221 8.46 1.98 14.99
C LEU A 221 7.25 2.51 15.75
N VAL A 222 6.69 3.66 15.34
CA VAL A 222 5.48 4.22 15.96
C VAL A 222 4.32 3.24 15.89
N PHE A 223 4.01 2.71 14.71
CA PHE A 223 2.93 1.73 14.55
C PHE A 223 3.23 0.43 15.30
N PHE A 224 4.48 -0.01 15.38
CA PHE A 224 4.85 -1.22 16.13
C PHE A 224 4.60 -1.06 17.62
N LEU A 225 5.01 0.08 18.20
CA LEU A 225 4.80 0.37 19.62
C LEU A 225 3.31 0.47 19.95
N VAL A 226 2.55 1.19 19.12
CA VAL A 226 1.09 1.32 19.27
C VAL A 226 0.42 -0.05 19.11
N ASN A 227 0.82 -0.84 18.11
CA ASN A 227 0.32 -2.19 17.89
C ASN A 227 0.54 -3.06 19.12
N ARG A 228 1.77 -3.13 19.64
CA ARG A 228 2.08 -4.00 20.79
C ARG A 228 1.33 -3.56 22.03
N TRP A 229 1.16 -2.26 22.22
CA TRP A 229 0.37 -1.69 23.32
C TRP A 229 -1.11 -2.06 23.19
N LEU A 230 -1.72 -1.84 22.01
CA LEU A 230 -3.11 -2.21 21.72
C LEU A 230 -3.31 -3.72 21.86
N TRP A 231 -2.40 -4.56 21.36
CA TRP A 231 -2.47 -6.02 21.49
C TRP A 231 -2.52 -6.45 22.97
N ARG A 232 -1.65 -5.89 23.84
CA ARG A 232 -1.69 -6.20 25.29
C ARG A 232 -2.99 -5.78 25.94
N LYS A 233 -3.54 -4.63 25.55
CA LYS A 233 -4.80 -4.12 26.10
C LYS A 233 -5.99 -4.92 25.59
N GLY A 234 -5.99 -5.26 24.30
CA GLY A 234 -7.03 -5.99 23.61
C GLY A 234 -7.17 -7.41 24.13
N LEU A 235 -6.06 -8.13 24.31
CA LEU A 235 -6.09 -9.48 24.88
C LEU A 235 -6.65 -9.53 26.31
N LYS A 236 -6.52 -8.46 27.10
CA LYS A 236 -7.13 -8.38 28.44
C LYS A 236 -8.64 -8.14 28.38
N HIS A 237 -9.11 -7.50 27.31
CA HIS A 237 -10.52 -7.22 27.09
C HIS A 237 -11.23 -8.36 26.36
N TYR A 238 -10.49 -9.13 25.57
CA TYR A 238 -10.99 -10.28 24.83
C TYR A 238 -11.47 -11.38 25.79
N SER A 239 -12.77 -11.41 26.05
CA SER A 239 -13.43 -12.58 26.58
C SER A 239 -13.67 -13.50 25.38
N GLY A 240 -13.08 -14.69 25.36
CA GLY A 240 -13.24 -15.68 24.28
C GLY A 240 -14.65 -16.27 24.18
N MET A 241 -15.70 -15.47 24.37
CA MET A 241 -17.10 -15.85 24.26
C MET A 241 -17.52 -15.86 22.79
N GLY A 242 -17.06 -16.91 22.12
CA GLY A 242 -17.48 -17.34 20.79
C GLY A 242 -17.27 -18.85 20.71
N ALA A 243 -18.00 -19.58 21.55
CA ALA A 243 -18.18 -21.02 21.52
C ALA A 243 -19.68 -21.31 21.49
#